data_AF-A0A382TRP6-F1
#
_entry.id   AF-A0A382TRP6-F1
#
_cell.length_a   1.000
_cell.length_b   1.000
_cell.length_c   1.000
_cell.angle_alpha   90.00
_cell.angle_beta   90.00
_cell.angle_gamma   90.00
#
_symmetry.space_group_name_H-M   'P 1'
#
loop_
_entity.id
_entity.type
_entity.pdbx_description
1 polymer ?
#
loop_
_entity_poly.entity_id
_entity_poly.type
_entity_poly.pdbx_seq_one_letter_code
_entity_poly.pdbx_strand_id
1 'polypeptide(L)'
;VKEIAKYKWIIDGEEMPLLDKNDVCNLQIAKGTLLPEERVIINEHINITIDMLEQLPYPKNLKNVPEFAGGHHEKINGEGYPKGLTGHEMSTQAKIMAISDIFEALTAKDRPYKKGKKLSEAMKILLDMKNNNEIDKDLFEIFIKKGVYKKYAEKYLDQDQIDVVDENVLLS
;
A
#
# COMPACT_ATOMS: atom_id res chain seq x y z
N VAL A 1 25.05 10.56 -7.32
CA VAL A 1 24.46 10.42 -8.68
C VAL A 1 24.63 11.67 -9.52
N LYS A 2 24.04 12.83 -9.16
CA LYS A 2 24.17 14.07 -9.95
C LYS A 2 25.61 14.50 -10.27
N GLU A 3 26.54 14.33 -9.33
CA GLU A 3 27.96 14.61 -9.59
C GLU A 3 28.61 13.60 -10.55
N ILE A 4 28.19 12.34 -10.51
CA ILE A 4 28.67 11.28 -11.42
C ILE A 4 28.12 11.49 -12.84
N ALA A 5 26.91 12.04 -12.96
CA ALA A 5 26.30 12.37 -14.25
C ALA A 5 27.03 13.46 -15.04
N LYS A 6 27.95 14.19 -14.40
CA LYS A 6 28.79 15.19 -15.07
C LYS A 6 29.94 14.58 -15.86
N TYR A 7 30.28 13.31 -15.59
CA TYR A 7 31.32 12.61 -16.32
C TYR A 7 30.80 12.19 -17.70
N LYS A 8 31.71 12.15 -18.66
CA LYS A 8 31.46 11.69 -20.02
C LYS A 8 32.43 10.56 -20.34
N TRP A 9 32.07 9.71 -21.27
CA TRP A 9 32.89 8.59 -21.74
C TRP A 9 32.92 8.59 -23.27
N ILE A 10 34.05 8.19 -23.86
CA ILE A 10 34.20 8.02 -25.31
C ILE A 10 34.03 6.55 -25.70
N ILE A 11 33.01 6.22 -26.50
CA ILE A 11 32.79 4.89 -27.09
C ILE A 11 32.86 5.05 -28.60
N ASP A 12 33.71 4.27 -29.26
CA ASP A 12 33.91 4.31 -30.73
C ASP A 12 34.23 5.71 -31.30
N GLY A 13 34.87 6.56 -30.49
CA GLY A 13 35.23 7.92 -30.87
C GLY A 13 34.13 8.97 -30.63
N GLU A 14 32.93 8.56 -30.21
CA GLU A 14 31.85 9.47 -29.85
C GLU A 14 31.83 9.75 -28.34
N GLU A 15 31.79 11.03 -27.98
CA GLU A 15 31.68 11.44 -26.57
C GLU A 15 30.21 11.40 -26.13
N MET A 16 29.92 10.55 -25.15
CA MET A 16 28.58 10.36 -24.60
C MET A 16 28.55 10.68 -23.10
N PRO A 17 27.42 11.12 -22.55
CA PRO A 17 27.28 11.22 -21.10
C PRO A 17 27.43 9.85 -20.45
N LEU A 18 28.13 9.78 -19.32
CA LEU A 18 28.32 8.51 -18.59
C LEU A 18 26.99 7.95 -18.08
N LEU A 19 26.07 8.84 -17.70
CA LEU A 19 24.71 8.52 -17.29
C LEU A 19 23.78 9.46 -18.05
N ASP A 20 22.75 8.91 -18.69
CA ASP A 20 21.74 9.75 -19.33
C ASP A 20 20.74 10.32 -18.29
N LYS A 21 19.78 11.13 -18.75
CA LYS A 21 18.79 11.74 -17.85
C LYS A 21 17.93 10.68 -17.15
N ASN A 22 17.58 9.60 -17.86
CA ASN A 22 16.76 8.53 -17.34
C ASN A 22 17.53 7.73 -16.27
N ASP A 23 18.80 7.43 -16.50
CA ASP A 23 19.69 6.77 -15.52
C ASP A 23 19.78 7.59 -14.23
N VAL A 24 19.98 8.92 -14.37
CA VAL A 24 20.07 9.81 -13.21
C VAL A 24 18.78 9.79 -12.40
N CYS A 25 17.62 9.87 -13.04
CA CYS A 25 16.33 9.82 -12.34
C CYS A 25 16.15 8.48 -11.61
N ASN A 26 16.38 7.36 -12.29
CA ASN A 26 16.20 6.01 -11.72
C ASN A 26 17.15 5.74 -10.55
N LEU A 27 18.42 6.16 -10.66
CA LEU A 27 19.42 5.98 -9.61
C LEU A 27 19.21 6.89 -8.40
N GLN A 28 18.25 7.83 -8.45
CA GLN A 28 17.90 8.71 -7.34
C GLN A 28 16.64 8.27 -6.58
N ILE A 29 16.01 7.14 -6.93
CA ILE A 29 14.85 6.62 -6.22
C ILE A 29 15.26 6.22 -4.79
N ALA A 30 14.70 6.91 -3.79
CA ALA A 30 15.00 6.66 -2.39
C ALA A 30 14.35 5.37 -1.83
N LYS A 31 13.16 5.02 -2.33
CA LYS A 31 12.39 3.85 -1.89
C LYS A 31 11.58 3.26 -3.04
N GLY A 32 11.64 1.94 -3.16
CA GLY A 32 10.96 1.20 -4.23
C GLY A 32 11.74 1.25 -5.53
N THR A 33 11.05 1.08 -6.65
CA THR A 33 11.66 0.88 -7.97
C THR A 33 11.01 1.73 -9.06
N LEU A 34 10.10 2.63 -8.69
CA LEU A 34 9.35 3.45 -9.65
C LEU A 34 9.70 4.91 -9.48
N LEU A 35 9.80 5.59 -10.62
CA LEU A 35 9.78 7.04 -10.71
C LEU A 35 8.41 7.60 -10.27
N PRO A 36 8.33 8.88 -9.87
CA PRO A 36 7.05 9.52 -9.54
C PRO A 36 6.02 9.40 -10.66
N GLU A 37 6.43 9.54 -11.92
CA GLU A 37 5.54 9.47 -13.08
C GLU A 37 5.03 8.03 -13.31
N GLU A 38 5.89 7.02 -13.12
CA GLU A 38 5.49 5.62 -13.18
C GLU A 38 4.54 5.24 -12.05
N ARG A 39 4.72 5.83 -10.85
CA ARG A 39 3.79 5.64 -9.73
C ARG A 39 2.39 6.11 -10.09
N VAL A 40 2.26 7.25 -10.78
CA VAL A 40 0.96 7.77 -11.23
C VAL A 40 0.28 6.77 -12.16
N ILE A 41 1.02 6.19 -13.10
CA ILE A 41 0.48 5.16 -14.01
C ILE A 41 0.00 3.94 -13.25
N ILE A 42 0.75 3.47 -12.25
CA ILE A 42 0.32 2.32 -11.43
C ILE A 42 -0.93 2.65 -10.62
N ASN A 43 -1.04 3.85 -10.04
CA ASN A 43 -2.20 4.24 -9.24
C ASN A 43 -3.50 4.27 -10.06
N GLU A 44 -3.40 4.43 -11.39
CA GLU A 44 -4.54 4.44 -12.31
C GLU A 44 -5.38 3.16 -12.29
N HIS A 45 -4.84 2.04 -11.81
CA HIS A 45 -5.60 0.79 -11.68
C HIS A 45 -6.87 0.95 -10.82
N ILE A 46 -6.89 1.88 -9.86
CA ILE A 46 -8.08 2.16 -9.05
C ILE A 46 -9.13 2.92 -9.85
N ASN A 47 -8.74 3.91 -10.66
CA ASN A 47 -9.66 4.60 -11.57
C ASN A 47 -10.28 3.60 -12.55
N ILE A 48 -9.46 2.75 -13.16
CA ILE A 48 -9.93 1.68 -14.06
C ILE A 48 -10.89 0.73 -13.32
N THR A 49 -10.58 0.35 -12.07
CA THR A 49 -11.45 -0.51 -11.26
C THR A 49 -12.81 0.15 -11.00
N ILE A 50 -12.82 1.44 -10.62
CA ILE A 50 -14.06 2.19 -10.40
C ILE A 50 -14.88 2.22 -11.69
N ASP A 51 -14.28 2.60 -12.81
CA ASP A 51 -14.94 2.68 -14.11
C ASP A 51 -15.56 1.34 -14.54
N MET A 52 -14.84 0.25 -14.31
CA MET A 52 -15.34 -1.10 -14.61
C MET A 52 -16.51 -1.49 -13.71
N LEU A 53 -16.41 -1.24 -12.40
CA LEU A 53 -17.45 -1.65 -11.45
C LEU A 53 -18.70 -0.77 -11.57
N GLU A 54 -18.59 0.52 -11.86
CA GLU A 54 -19.74 1.42 -12.06
C GLU A 54 -20.60 1.02 -13.26
N GLN A 55 -20.06 0.30 -14.23
CA GLN A 55 -20.81 -0.21 -15.39
C GLN A 55 -21.63 -1.48 -15.08
N LEU A 56 -21.43 -2.11 -13.93
CA LEU A 56 -22.11 -3.36 -13.59
C LEU A 56 -23.51 -3.11 -12.98
N PRO A 57 -24.53 -3.91 -13.35
CA PRO A 57 -25.89 -3.75 -12.84
C PRO A 57 -26.04 -4.36 -11.44
N TYR A 58 -25.53 -3.67 -10.43
CA TYR A 58 -25.62 -4.15 -9.05
C TYR A 58 -27.06 -4.16 -8.50
N PRO A 59 -27.45 -5.18 -7.73
CA PRO A 59 -28.65 -5.09 -6.90
C PRO A 59 -28.48 -4.02 -5.82
N LYS A 60 -29.59 -3.51 -5.27
CA LYS A 60 -29.60 -2.39 -4.32
C LYS A 60 -28.65 -2.55 -3.12
N ASN A 61 -28.46 -3.78 -2.64
CA ASN A 61 -27.59 -4.09 -1.50
C ASN A 61 -26.09 -4.08 -1.84
N LEU A 62 -25.71 -4.07 -3.12
CA LEU A 62 -24.31 -4.05 -3.60
C LEU A 62 -23.96 -2.75 -4.34
N LYS A 63 -24.86 -1.77 -4.39
CA LYS A 63 -24.66 -0.52 -5.15
C LYS A 63 -23.41 0.27 -4.76
N ASN A 64 -22.88 0.07 -3.55
CA ASN A 64 -21.70 0.80 -3.03
C ASN A 64 -20.39 0.04 -3.27
N VAL A 65 -20.41 -1.14 -3.90
CA VAL A 65 -19.18 -1.91 -4.20
C VAL A 65 -18.12 -1.07 -4.94
N PRO A 66 -18.47 -0.24 -5.96
CA PRO A 66 -17.48 0.62 -6.60
C PRO A 66 -16.82 1.62 -5.65
N GLU A 67 -17.55 2.16 -4.68
CA GLU A 67 -17.01 3.09 -3.69
C GLU A 67 -16.07 2.38 -2.71
N PHE A 68 -16.43 1.19 -2.22
CA PHE A 68 -15.57 0.41 -1.33
C PHE A 68 -14.27 -0.01 -2.03
N ALA A 69 -14.38 -0.49 -3.27
CA ALA A 69 -13.24 -0.86 -4.10
C ALA A 69 -12.42 0.37 -4.56
N GLY A 70 -13.04 1.52 -4.79
CA GLY A 70 -12.32 2.74 -5.13
C GLY A 70 -11.61 3.40 -3.95
N GLY A 71 -12.20 3.28 -2.76
CA GLY A 71 -11.77 4.01 -1.57
C GLY A 71 -10.71 3.30 -0.73
N HIS A 72 -10.36 2.04 -0.99
CA HIS A 72 -9.43 1.30 -0.11
C HIS A 72 -7.96 1.72 -0.23
N HIS A 73 -7.60 2.50 -1.26
CA HIS A 73 -6.28 3.13 -1.39
C HIS A 73 -6.24 4.57 -0.85
N GLU A 74 -7.38 5.10 -0.41
CA GLU A 74 -7.43 6.37 0.29
C GLU A 74 -6.83 6.23 1.69
N LYS A 75 -6.25 7.31 2.17
CA LYS A 75 -5.68 7.41 3.51
C LYS A 75 -6.45 8.48 4.26
N ILE A 76 -6.73 8.26 5.54
CA ILE A 76 -7.60 9.19 6.29
C ILE A 76 -7.00 10.60 6.43
N ASN A 77 -5.69 10.76 6.24
CA ASN A 77 -4.99 12.06 6.18
C ASN A 77 -5.12 12.80 4.84
N GLY A 78 -5.77 12.23 3.82
CA GLY A 78 -5.94 12.82 2.49
C GLY A 78 -4.74 12.62 1.55
N GLU A 79 -3.70 11.91 1.96
CA GLU A 79 -2.52 11.61 1.12
C GLU A 79 -2.68 10.33 0.28
N GLY A 80 -3.88 9.76 0.30
CA GLY A 80 -4.24 8.59 -0.50
C GLY A 80 -4.63 8.94 -1.93
N TYR A 81 -5.15 7.94 -2.64
CA TYR A 81 -5.60 8.07 -4.03
C TYR A 81 -6.82 7.17 -4.25
N PRO A 82 -7.65 7.42 -5.29
CA PRO A 82 -7.45 8.38 -6.38
C PRO A 82 -7.94 9.81 -6.13
N LYS A 83 -8.83 10.03 -5.16
CA LYS A 83 -9.50 11.31 -4.92
C LYS A 83 -8.87 12.14 -3.80
N GLY A 84 -8.00 11.54 -2.97
CA GLY A 84 -7.38 12.22 -1.84
C GLY A 84 -8.37 12.50 -0.72
N LEU A 85 -9.27 11.54 -0.48
CA LEU A 85 -10.33 11.67 0.50
C LEU A 85 -9.76 11.68 1.91
N THR A 86 -10.29 12.55 2.75
CA THR A 86 -9.99 12.55 4.18
C THR A 86 -10.93 11.62 4.96
N GLY A 87 -10.58 11.31 6.20
CA GLY A 87 -11.31 10.30 6.99
C GLY A 87 -12.81 10.55 7.20
N HIS A 88 -13.31 11.78 7.04
CA HIS A 88 -14.75 12.07 7.14
C HIS A 88 -15.51 11.87 5.82
N GLU A 89 -14.78 11.83 4.70
CA GLU A 89 -15.31 11.62 3.35
C GLU A 89 -15.34 10.13 2.98
N MET A 90 -14.53 9.31 3.67
CA MET A 90 -14.47 7.87 3.48
C MET A 90 -15.58 7.12 4.24
N SER A 91 -16.21 6.13 3.60
CA SER A 91 -17.11 5.21 4.30
C SER A 91 -16.35 4.33 5.30
N THR A 92 -17.06 3.84 6.33
CA THR A 92 -16.52 2.86 7.27
C THR A 92 -16.04 1.60 6.54
N GLN A 93 -16.76 1.15 5.51
CA GLN A 93 -16.44 -0.02 4.72
C GLN A 93 -15.13 0.16 3.93
N ALA A 94 -14.92 1.31 3.29
CA ALA A 94 -13.66 1.61 2.60
C ALA A 94 -12.47 1.60 3.58
N LYS A 95 -12.64 2.17 4.77
CA LYS A 95 -11.60 2.15 5.83
C LYS A 95 -11.31 0.74 6.35
N ILE A 96 -12.34 -0.10 6.52
CA ILE A 96 -12.18 -1.52 6.89
C ILE A 96 -11.40 -2.26 5.78
N MET A 97 -11.75 -2.01 4.52
CA MET A 97 -11.06 -2.60 3.37
C MET A 97 -9.59 -2.19 3.32
N ALA A 98 -9.27 -0.91 3.52
CA ALA A 98 -7.89 -0.42 3.53
C ALA A 98 -7.03 -1.19 4.55
N ILE A 99 -7.48 -1.30 5.81
CA ILE A 99 -6.76 -2.04 6.86
C ILE A 99 -6.62 -3.52 6.49
N SER A 100 -7.68 -4.13 5.95
CA SER A 100 -7.70 -5.55 5.60
C SER A 100 -6.76 -5.85 4.44
N ASP A 101 -6.78 -5.03 3.39
CA ASP A 101 -5.93 -5.15 2.20
C ASP A 101 -4.45 -4.97 2.56
N ILE A 102 -4.12 -3.93 3.33
CA ILE A 102 -2.73 -3.72 3.78
C ILE A 102 -2.24 -4.92 4.60
N PHE A 103 -3.04 -5.42 5.54
CA PHE A 103 -2.65 -6.55 6.37
C PHE A 103 -2.42 -7.83 5.54
N GLU A 104 -3.35 -8.13 4.64
CA GLU A 104 -3.27 -9.26 3.70
C GLU A 104 -2.00 -9.12 2.85
N ALA A 105 -1.82 -7.97 2.18
CA ALA A 105 -0.70 -7.69 1.31
C ALA A 105 0.68 -7.81 2.00
N LEU A 106 0.77 -7.47 3.29
CA LEU A 106 1.99 -7.59 4.09
C LEU A 106 2.31 -9.03 4.49
N THR A 107 1.28 -9.86 4.70
CA THR A 107 1.40 -11.23 5.21
C THR A 107 1.33 -12.29 4.11
N ALA A 108 0.85 -11.92 2.92
CA ALA A 108 0.69 -12.78 1.75
C ALA A 108 1.97 -13.52 1.37
N LYS A 109 1.79 -14.80 1.04
CA LYS A 109 2.85 -15.78 0.75
C LYS A 109 3.33 -15.74 -0.70
N ASP A 110 2.46 -15.35 -1.61
CA ASP A 110 2.54 -15.58 -3.05
C ASP A 110 3.39 -14.56 -3.81
N ARG A 111 4.10 -13.67 -3.10
CA ARG A 111 5.02 -12.73 -3.75
C ARG A 111 6.29 -13.45 -4.20
N PRO A 112 6.57 -13.57 -5.52
CA PRO A 112 7.65 -14.41 -6.06
C PRO A 112 9.06 -14.09 -5.53
N TYR A 113 9.24 -12.90 -4.96
CA TYR A 113 10.54 -12.36 -4.54
C TYR A 113 10.61 -12.01 -3.05
N LYS A 114 9.57 -12.28 -2.26
CA LYS A 114 9.55 -11.87 -0.85
C LYS A 114 8.70 -12.81 -0.01
N LYS A 115 9.30 -13.41 1.01
CA LYS A 115 8.54 -14.12 2.05
C LYS A 115 7.58 -13.13 2.71
N GLY A 116 6.35 -13.58 2.95
CA GLY A 116 5.38 -12.83 3.74
C GLY A 116 5.98 -12.44 5.09
N LYS A 117 5.61 -11.25 5.59
CA LYS A 117 6.13 -10.75 6.85
C LYS A 117 5.67 -11.62 8.02
N LYS A 118 6.41 -11.56 9.13
CA LYS A 118 5.95 -12.10 10.41
C LYS A 118 4.75 -11.28 10.90
N LEU A 119 3.89 -11.91 11.69
CA LEU A 119 2.66 -11.30 12.19
C LEU A 119 2.96 -10.02 12.99
N SER A 120 3.97 -10.05 13.87
CA SER A 120 4.41 -8.89 14.65
C SER A 120 4.89 -7.74 13.77
N GLU A 121 5.58 -8.03 12.66
CA GLU A 121 6.08 -7.02 11.73
C GLU A 121 4.95 -6.36 10.95
N ALA A 122 3.97 -7.15 10.47
CA ALA A 122 2.79 -6.62 9.79
C ALA A 122 1.97 -5.71 10.71
N MET A 123 1.75 -6.14 11.96
CA MET A 123 1.03 -5.34 12.96
C MET A 123 1.77 -4.06 13.36
N LYS A 124 3.11 -4.11 13.42
CA LYS A 124 3.94 -2.91 13.66
C LYS A 124 3.80 -1.89 12.52
N ILE A 125 3.78 -2.34 11.27
CA ILE A 125 3.59 -1.44 10.12
C ILE A 125 2.21 -0.77 10.20
N LEU A 126 1.15 -1.52 10.53
CA LEU A 126 -0.17 -0.94 10.73
C LEU A 126 -0.21 0.05 11.90
N LEU A 127 0.51 -0.23 12.99
CA LEU A 127 0.65 0.73 14.10
C LEU A 127 1.32 2.03 13.63
N ASP A 128 2.40 1.93 12.86
CA ASP A 128 3.09 3.11 12.30
C ASP A 128 2.15 3.90 11.38
N MET A 129 1.36 3.22 10.55
CA MET A 129 0.34 3.85 9.70
C MET A 129 -0.77 4.52 10.53
N LYS A 130 -1.24 3.91 11.61
CA LYS A 130 -2.19 4.53 12.56
C LYS A 130 -1.57 5.79 13.17
N ASN A 131 -0.31 5.74 13.61
CA ASN A 131 0.39 6.87 14.21
C ASN A 131 0.63 8.02 13.22
N ASN A 132 0.82 7.71 11.95
CA ASN A 132 0.91 8.69 10.86
C ASN A 132 -0.46 9.19 10.37
N ASN A 133 -1.56 8.77 11.01
CA ASN A 133 -2.93 9.10 10.60
C ASN A 133 -3.25 8.65 9.15
N GLU A 134 -2.69 7.52 8.71
CA GLU A 134 -2.94 6.98 7.37
C GLU A 134 -4.16 6.04 7.35
N ILE A 135 -4.42 5.36 8.47
CA ILE A 135 -5.57 4.45 8.66
C ILE A 135 -6.43 4.87 9.85
N ASP A 136 -7.70 4.44 9.85
CA ASP A 136 -8.65 4.75 10.92
C ASP A 136 -8.27 4.08 12.26
N LYS A 137 -8.06 4.93 13.28
CA LYS A 137 -7.62 4.50 14.61
C LYS A 137 -8.62 3.56 15.27
N ASP A 138 -9.91 3.90 15.24
CA ASP A 138 -10.94 3.15 15.96
C ASP A 138 -11.12 1.76 15.33
N LEU A 139 -11.09 1.70 14.00
CA LEU A 139 -11.15 0.43 13.27
C LEU A 139 -9.90 -0.41 13.48
N PHE A 140 -8.71 0.19 13.54
CA PHE A 140 -7.48 -0.53 13.90
C PHE A 140 -7.55 -1.13 15.31
N GLU A 141 -8.04 -0.38 16.29
CA GLU A 141 -8.24 -0.91 17.64
C GLU A 141 -9.26 -2.06 17.68
N ILE A 142 -10.36 -1.96 16.92
CA ILE A 142 -11.34 -3.04 16.79
C ILE A 142 -10.70 -4.28 16.16
N PHE A 143 -9.88 -4.10 15.11
CA PHE A 143 -9.17 -5.17 14.41
C PHE A 143 -8.31 -6.00 15.38
N ILE A 144 -7.67 -5.34 16.35
CA ILE A 144 -6.89 -5.97 17.43
C ILE A 144 -7.81 -6.58 18.49
N LYS A 145 -8.68 -5.77 19.12
CA LYS A 145 -9.51 -6.17 20.28
C LYS A 145 -10.46 -7.33 19.96
N LYS A 146 -10.89 -7.47 18.70
CA LYS A 146 -11.74 -8.57 18.23
C LYS A 146 -10.94 -9.78 17.72
N GLY A 147 -9.61 -9.71 17.74
CA GLY A 147 -8.70 -10.77 17.30
C GLY A 147 -8.86 -11.10 15.82
N VAL A 148 -9.20 -10.13 14.97
CA VAL A 148 -9.45 -10.36 13.54
C VAL A 148 -8.18 -10.85 12.86
N TYR A 149 -7.06 -10.16 13.09
CA TYR A 149 -5.75 -10.53 12.54
C TYR A 149 -5.28 -11.92 13.01
N LYS A 150 -5.54 -12.30 14.28
CA LYS A 150 -5.23 -13.63 14.82
C LYS A 150 -6.01 -14.73 14.10
N LYS A 151 -7.33 -14.54 13.97
CA LYS A 151 -8.21 -15.50 13.27
C LYS A 151 -7.82 -15.67 11.81
N TYR A 152 -7.43 -14.59 11.14
CA TYR A 152 -6.90 -14.66 9.79
C TYR A 152 -5.57 -15.43 9.77
N ALA A 153 -4.64 -15.08 10.67
CA ALA A 153 -3.32 -15.70 10.75
C ALA A 153 -3.39 -17.22 10.96
N GLU A 154 -4.18 -17.67 11.94
CA GLU A 154 -4.40 -19.10 12.22
C GLU A 154 -4.95 -19.88 11.03
N LYS A 155 -5.73 -19.22 10.17
CA LYS A 155 -6.41 -19.86 9.04
C LYS A 155 -5.57 -19.86 7.77
N TYR A 156 -4.77 -18.82 7.52
CA TYR A 156 -4.18 -18.57 6.21
C TYR A 156 -2.65 -18.42 6.21
N LEU A 157 -2.01 -18.15 7.35
CA LEU A 157 -0.56 -17.96 7.42
C LEU A 157 0.16 -19.26 7.81
N ASP A 158 1.38 -19.42 7.30
CA ASP A 158 2.24 -20.53 7.68
C ASP A 158 2.65 -20.39 9.16
N GLN A 159 2.84 -21.52 9.86
CA GLN A 159 3.15 -21.51 11.30
C GLN A 159 4.41 -20.69 11.63
N ASP A 160 5.39 -20.66 10.73
CA ASP A 160 6.60 -19.89 10.96
C ASP A 160 6.32 -18.37 10.92
N GLN A 161 5.30 -17.90 10.21
CA GLN A 161 4.92 -16.48 10.17
C GLN A 161 4.23 -16.00 11.44
N ILE A 162 3.66 -16.91 12.24
CA ILE A 162 2.87 -16.57 13.43
C ILE A 162 3.80 -16.48 14.64
N ASP A 163 4.30 -15.28 14.90
CA ASP A 163 5.07 -14.94 16.08
C ASP A 163 4.26 -14.12 17.10
N VAL A 164 4.85 -13.87 18.27
CA VAL A 164 4.17 -13.20 19.38
C VAL A 164 3.96 -11.72 19.06
N VAL A 165 2.71 -11.26 19.23
CA VAL A 165 2.31 -9.86 19.08
C VAL A 165 1.93 -9.29 20.44
N ASP A 166 2.60 -8.22 20.88
CA ASP A 166 2.25 -7.51 22.11
C ASP A 166 1.14 -6.47 21.85
N GLU A 167 -0.10 -6.85 22.16
CA GLU A 167 -1.26 -5.98 21.94
C GLU A 167 -1.27 -4.75 22.84
N ASN A 168 -0.56 -4.75 23.97
CA ASN A 168 -0.49 -3.56 24.84
C ASN A 168 0.27 -2.43 24.14
N VAL A 169 1.33 -2.77 23.40
CA VAL A 169 2.08 -1.82 22.58
C VAL A 169 1.25 -1.32 21.40
N LEU A 170 0.44 -2.18 20.79
CA LEU A 170 -0.41 -1.78 19.66
C LEU A 170 -1.58 -0.86 20.07
N LEU A 171 -2.07 -1.02 21.30
CA LEU A 171 -3.21 -0.27 21.85
C LEU A 171 -2.80 0.95 22.68
N SER A 172 -1.50 1.18 22.90
CA SER A 172 -1.00 2.44 23.46
C SER A 172 -1.17 3.62 22.50
#